data_AF-A0A1U7ITB4-F1
#
_entry.id   AF-A0A1U7ITB4-F1
#
_cell.length_a   1.000
_cell.length_b   1.000
_cell.length_c   1.000
_cell.angle_alpha   90.00
_cell.angle_beta   90.00
_cell.angle_gamma   90.00
#
_symmetry.space_group_name_H-M   'P 1'
#
loop_
_entity.id
_entity.type
_entity.pdbx_description
1 polymer ?
#
loop_
_entity_poly.entity_id
_entity_poly.type
_entity_poly.pdbx_seq_one_letter_code
_entity_poly.pdbx_strand_id
1 'polypeptide(L)'
;MKKYKFIFWSNGLVLILITVLLIYAKSSASASVTTLFMPPVAPQHPSERFLTYTFQILCTVPAIVCAFTWGLLNAVQPNNKSKDFILCSALIMGGFLINEFFRIHVILLNLGIPKLLTIFFFALAAFLYIGLFIKQIKSTLYPLLLVGIGLLIVAVIMDSLGIKNDIFAGLLEGLPKIFSAVNLAVYFWYVCHQELIKRGNFN
;
A
#
# COMPACT_ATOMS: atom_id res chain seq x y z
N MET A 1 -30.06 -7.02 7.51
CA MET A 1 -29.51 -7.97 6.51
C MET A 1 -28.21 -7.50 5.83
N LYS A 2 -28.10 -6.27 5.27
CA LYS A 2 -26.88 -5.82 4.56
C LYS A 2 -25.58 -5.87 5.40
N LYS A 3 -25.65 -5.51 6.69
CA LYS A 3 -24.50 -5.57 7.63
C LYS A 3 -23.98 -7.00 7.84
N TYR A 4 -24.88 -7.94 8.13
CA TYR A 4 -24.53 -9.37 8.27
C TYR A 4 -24.02 -9.99 6.97
N LYS A 5 -24.57 -9.57 5.82
CA LYS A 5 -24.07 -9.98 4.51
C LYS A 5 -22.61 -9.53 4.31
N PHE A 6 -22.28 -8.28 4.60
CA PHE A 6 -20.89 -7.79 4.52
C PHE A 6 -19.95 -8.58 5.44
N ILE A 7 -20.33 -8.77 6.71
CA ILE A 7 -19.54 -9.56 7.68
C ILE A 7 -19.32 -10.99 7.15
N PHE A 8 -20.37 -11.64 6.66
CA PHE A 8 -20.29 -12.99 6.11
C PHE A 8 -19.34 -13.06 4.90
N TRP A 9 -19.47 -12.13 3.94
CA TRP A 9 -18.60 -12.08 2.76
C TRP A 9 -17.14 -11.79 3.12
N SER A 10 -16.88 -10.86 4.04
CA SER A 10 -15.52 -10.54 4.48
C SER A 10 -14.86 -11.73 5.18
N ASN A 11 -15.58 -12.40 6.09
CA ASN A 11 -15.07 -13.61 6.75
C ASN A 11 -14.89 -14.77 5.76
N GLY A 12 -15.83 -14.95 4.83
CA GLY A 12 -15.73 -15.95 3.77
C GLY A 12 -14.51 -15.71 2.87
N LEU A 13 -14.24 -14.47 2.48
CA LEU A 13 -13.05 -14.10 1.72
C LEU A 13 -11.77 -14.41 2.49
N VAL A 14 -11.69 -14.03 3.77
CA VAL A 14 -10.53 -14.34 4.62
C VAL A 14 -10.34 -15.86 4.74
N LEU A 15 -11.42 -16.62 4.94
CA LEU A 15 -11.37 -18.07 5.00
C LEU A 15 -10.85 -18.69 3.70
N ILE A 16 -11.30 -18.19 2.54
CA ILE A 16 -10.81 -18.61 1.23
C ILE A 16 -9.32 -18.31 1.10
N LEU A 17 -8.88 -17.10 1.45
CA LEU A 17 -7.47 -16.70 1.39
C LEU A 17 -6.58 -17.59 2.28
N ILE A 18 -7.01 -17.84 3.52
CA ILE A 18 -6.33 -18.76 4.43
C ILE A 18 -6.27 -20.16 3.81
N THR A 19 -7.38 -20.65 3.26
CA THR A 19 -7.44 -21.99 2.64
C THR A 19 -6.46 -22.11 1.47
N VAL A 20 -6.38 -21.09 0.60
CA VAL A 20 -5.42 -21.04 -0.51
C VAL A 20 -3.98 -21.06 0.01
N LEU A 21 -3.67 -20.28 1.04
CA LEU A 21 -2.34 -20.26 1.67
C LEU A 21 -1.98 -21.62 2.30
N LEU A 22 -2.94 -22.29 2.95
CA LEU A 22 -2.75 -23.62 3.52
C LEU A 22 -2.45 -24.68 2.45
N ILE A 23 -3.20 -24.66 1.34
CA ILE A 23 -2.97 -25.56 0.20
C ILE A 23 -1.59 -25.29 -0.42
N TYR A 24 -1.24 -24.02 -0.61
CA TYR A 24 0.08 -23.62 -1.14
C TYR A 24 1.22 -24.07 -0.22
N ALA A 25 1.10 -23.84 1.09
CA ALA A 25 2.11 -24.27 2.06
C ALA A 25 2.25 -25.80 2.09
N LYS A 26 1.16 -26.56 1.99
CA LYS A 26 1.20 -28.02 1.95
C LYS A 26 1.79 -28.58 0.64
N SER A 27 1.57 -27.90 -0.48
CA SER A 27 2.04 -28.34 -1.81
C SER A 27 3.49 -27.92 -2.10
N SER A 28 4.00 -26.90 -1.40
CA SER A 28 5.38 -26.46 -1.52
C SER A 28 6.31 -27.42 -0.77
N ALA A 29 7.21 -28.10 -1.49
CA ALA A 29 8.13 -29.11 -0.94
C ALA A 29 9.04 -28.60 0.21
N SER A 30 9.18 -27.28 0.35
CA SER A 30 10.06 -26.62 1.32
C SER A 30 9.33 -25.91 2.46
N ALA A 31 7.99 -25.93 2.51
CA ALA A 31 7.21 -25.20 3.52
C ALA A 31 6.27 -26.16 4.29
N SER A 32 6.09 -25.89 5.58
CA SER A 32 5.06 -26.55 6.40
C SER A 32 3.95 -25.56 6.73
N VAL A 33 2.74 -26.03 7.02
CA VAL A 33 1.65 -25.17 7.50
C VAL A 33 2.07 -24.34 8.73
N THR A 34 2.94 -24.88 9.58
CA THR A 34 3.46 -24.18 10.75
C THR A 34 4.30 -22.95 10.38
N THR A 35 4.95 -22.93 9.21
CA THR A 35 5.70 -21.75 8.74
C THR A 35 4.82 -20.53 8.49
N LEU A 36 3.53 -20.71 8.17
CA LEU A 36 2.58 -19.59 7.97
C LEU A 36 2.32 -18.79 9.25
N PHE A 37 2.55 -19.40 10.42
CA PHE A 37 2.30 -18.80 11.73
C PHE A 37 3.58 -18.51 12.50
N MET A 38 4.75 -18.76 11.91
CA MET A 38 6.03 -18.42 12.55
C MET A 38 6.16 -16.90 12.64
N PRO A 39 6.62 -16.36 13.78
CA PRO A 39 6.88 -14.94 13.88
C PRO A 39 7.96 -14.53 12.86
N PRO A 40 7.90 -13.30 12.33
CA PRO A 40 8.98 -12.79 11.51
C PRO A 40 10.29 -12.76 12.32
N VAL A 41 11.41 -12.99 11.65
CA VAL A 41 12.74 -12.96 12.29
C VAL A 41 12.98 -11.56 12.87
N ALA A 42 13.16 -11.49 14.18
CA ALA A 42 13.49 -10.24 14.86
C ALA A 42 14.90 -9.77 14.45
N PRO A 43 15.11 -8.46 14.24
CA PRO A 43 16.45 -7.92 14.00
C PRO A 43 17.37 -8.22 15.18
N GLN A 44 18.65 -8.47 14.91
CA GLN A 44 19.64 -8.77 15.96
C GLN A 44 20.08 -7.50 16.69
N HIS A 45 20.03 -6.36 16.01
CA HIS A 45 20.34 -5.05 16.56
C HIS A 45 19.20 -4.05 16.33
N PRO A 46 18.93 -3.12 17.28
CA PRO A 46 17.83 -2.15 17.13
C PRO A 46 17.91 -1.26 15.89
N SER A 47 19.11 -1.03 15.37
CA SER A 47 19.35 -0.20 14.18
C SER A 47 19.05 -0.95 12.87
N GLU A 48 19.06 -2.27 12.88
CA GLU A 48 18.82 -3.06 11.67
C GLU A 48 17.42 -2.84 11.16
N ARG A 49 17.32 -2.43 9.89
CA ARG A 49 16.04 -2.23 9.19
C ARG A 49 15.10 -1.23 9.86
N PHE A 50 15.58 -0.43 10.83
CA PHE A 50 14.75 0.54 11.55
C PHE A 50 14.02 1.50 10.61
N LEU A 51 14.76 2.06 9.65
CA LEU A 51 14.20 2.94 8.62
C LEU A 51 13.26 2.22 7.66
N THR A 52 13.51 0.96 7.35
CA THR A 52 12.61 0.13 6.54
C THR A 52 11.28 -0.11 7.25
N TYR A 53 11.31 -0.48 8.53
CA TYR A 53 10.09 -0.65 9.33
C TYR A 53 9.34 0.67 9.50
N THR A 54 10.06 1.78 9.70
CA THR A 54 9.46 3.12 9.76
C THR A 54 8.73 3.44 8.45
N PHE A 55 9.37 3.21 7.31
CA PHE A 55 8.76 3.40 6.00
C PHE A 55 7.52 2.51 5.82
N GLN A 56 7.59 1.23 6.19
CA GLN A 56 6.46 0.30 6.13
C GLN A 56 5.28 0.79 6.98
N ILE A 57 5.53 1.24 8.22
CA ILE A 57 4.51 1.83 9.08
C ILE A 57 3.88 3.05 8.40
N LEU A 58 4.68 3.96 7.84
CA LEU A 58 4.16 5.14 7.13
C LEU A 58 3.28 4.75 5.92
N CYS A 59 3.62 3.67 5.22
CA CYS A 59 2.82 3.15 4.10
C CYS A 59 1.44 2.63 4.54
N THR A 60 1.26 2.26 5.81
CA THR A 60 -0.05 1.81 6.32
C THR A 60 -1.06 2.95 6.39
N VAL A 61 -0.60 4.17 6.66
CA VAL A 61 -1.46 5.33 6.96
C VAL A 61 -2.39 5.66 5.78
N PRO A 62 -1.91 5.84 4.53
CA PRO A 62 -2.79 6.07 3.39
C PRO A 62 -3.86 5.00 3.20
N ALA A 63 -3.47 3.72 3.29
CA ALA A 63 -4.39 2.60 3.06
C ALA A 63 -5.50 2.56 4.11
N ILE A 64 -5.14 2.66 5.39
CA ILE A 64 -6.08 2.58 6.51
C ILE A 64 -7.01 3.79 6.52
N VAL A 65 -6.47 5.00 6.40
CA VAL A 65 -7.27 6.23 6.47
C VAL A 65 -8.24 6.30 5.30
N CYS A 66 -7.81 5.97 4.08
CA CYS A 66 -8.73 5.92 2.94
C CYS A 66 -9.80 4.84 3.12
N ALA A 67 -9.45 3.63 3.55
CA ALA A 67 -10.41 2.55 3.76
C ALA A 67 -11.46 2.92 4.82
N PHE A 68 -11.02 3.52 5.93
CA PHE A 68 -11.90 4.00 6.99
C PHE A 68 -12.84 5.10 6.49
N THR A 69 -12.29 6.12 5.83
CA THR A 69 -13.08 7.24 5.29
C THR A 69 -14.08 6.77 4.25
N TRP A 70 -13.70 5.85 3.37
CA TRP A 70 -14.66 5.22 2.45
C TRP A 70 -15.78 4.50 3.19
N GLY A 71 -15.44 3.68 4.21
CA GLY A 71 -16.43 2.95 5.00
C GLY A 71 -17.44 3.88 5.67
N LEU A 72 -16.95 4.99 6.24
CA LEU A 72 -17.78 6.01 6.86
C LEU A 72 -18.67 6.74 5.82
N LEU A 73 -18.08 7.17 4.70
CA LEU A 73 -18.81 7.82 3.62
C LEU A 73 -19.89 6.91 3.02
N ASN A 74 -19.59 5.62 2.83
CA ASN A 74 -20.55 4.67 2.29
C ASN A 74 -21.71 4.38 3.26
N ALA A 75 -21.48 4.52 4.57
CA ALA A 75 -22.50 4.35 5.60
C ALA A 75 -23.39 5.58 5.76
N VAL A 76 -22.81 6.78 5.79
CA VAL A 76 -23.53 8.03 6.11
C VAL A 76 -23.99 8.75 4.84
N GLN A 77 -23.22 8.68 3.75
CA GLN A 77 -23.47 9.41 2.50
C GLN A 77 -23.23 8.52 1.26
N PRO A 78 -24.04 7.47 1.04
CA PRO A 78 -23.81 6.47 -0.01
C PRO A 78 -23.80 7.03 -1.45
N ASN A 79 -24.37 8.23 -1.65
CA ASN A 79 -24.40 8.93 -2.95
C ASN A 79 -23.22 9.90 -3.15
N ASN A 80 -22.23 9.92 -2.23
CA ASN A 80 -21.06 10.79 -2.39
C ASN A 80 -20.23 10.36 -3.61
N LYS A 81 -20.04 11.27 -4.57
CA LYS A 81 -19.26 11.06 -5.80
C LYS A 81 -17.76 10.83 -5.54
N SER A 82 -17.24 11.26 -4.38
CA SER A 82 -15.84 11.05 -3.99
C SER A 82 -15.59 9.65 -3.41
N LYS A 83 -16.62 8.86 -3.08
CA LYS A 83 -16.45 7.57 -2.41
C LYS A 83 -15.59 6.59 -3.22
N ASP A 84 -15.77 6.56 -4.54
CA ASP A 84 -15.07 5.63 -5.42
C ASP A 84 -13.58 6.02 -5.54
N PHE A 85 -13.29 7.32 -5.56
CA PHE A 85 -11.92 7.84 -5.49
C PHE A 85 -11.22 7.41 -4.20
N ILE A 86 -11.88 7.56 -3.05
CA ILE A 86 -11.32 7.15 -1.75
C ILE A 86 -11.15 5.62 -1.66
N LEU A 87 -12.10 4.84 -2.19
CA LEU A 87 -11.97 3.38 -2.25
C LEU A 87 -10.78 2.96 -3.12
N CYS A 88 -10.67 3.49 -4.34
CA CYS A 88 -9.56 3.17 -5.24
C CYS A 88 -8.21 3.61 -4.65
N SER A 89 -8.18 4.75 -3.93
CA SER A 89 -7.01 5.19 -3.17
C SER A 89 -6.60 4.15 -2.13
N ALA A 90 -7.57 3.64 -1.34
CA ALA A 90 -7.33 2.61 -0.34
C ALA A 90 -6.79 1.32 -0.97
N LEU A 91 -7.34 0.90 -2.11
CA LEU A 91 -6.92 -0.32 -2.80
C LEU A 91 -5.49 -0.20 -3.37
N ILE A 92 -5.15 0.92 -4.00
CA ILE A 92 -3.81 1.11 -4.56
C ILE A 92 -2.76 1.24 -3.47
N MET A 93 -3.04 2.05 -2.45
CA MET A 93 -2.12 2.18 -1.32
C MET A 93 -2.02 0.88 -0.51
N GLY A 94 -3.11 0.11 -0.41
CA GLY A 94 -3.12 -1.23 0.16
C GLY A 94 -2.29 -2.23 -0.63
N GLY A 95 -2.38 -2.21 -1.96
CA GLY A 95 -1.54 -3.04 -2.84
C GLY A 95 -0.05 -2.70 -2.68
N PHE A 96 0.29 -1.42 -2.63
CA PHE A 96 1.64 -0.95 -2.36
C PHE A 96 2.14 -1.41 -0.97
N LEU A 97 1.31 -1.23 0.06
CA LEU A 97 1.59 -1.70 1.42
C LEU A 97 1.91 -3.20 1.48
N ILE A 98 1.08 -4.03 0.84
CA ILE A 98 1.28 -5.48 0.80
C ILE A 98 2.62 -5.81 0.10
N ASN A 99 2.94 -5.13 -1.00
CA ASN A 99 4.22 -5.31 -1.67
C ASN A 99 5.41 -4.99 -0.76
N GLU A 100 5.32 -3.90 0.02
CA GLU A 100 6.41 -3.48 0.89
C GLU A 100 6.57 -4.38 2.12
N PHE A 101 5.47 -4.86 2.71
CA PHE A 101 5.52 -5.76 3.87
C PHE A 101 6.01 -7.15 3.50
N PHE A 102 5.41 -7.76 2.47
CA PHE A 102 5.72 -9.14 2.08
C PHE A 102 6.87 -9.23 1.07
N ARG A 103 7.40 -8.08 0.63
CA ARG A 103 8.43 -8.01 -0.41
C ARG A 103 8.06 -8.85 -1.63
N ILE A 104 6.81 -8.72 -2.10
CA ILE A 104 6.27 -9.54 -3.19
C ILE A 104 7.20 -9.50 -4.40
N HIS A 105 7.70 -8.32 -4.77
CA HIS A 105 8.66 -8.19 -5.87
C HIS A 105 9.94 -9.04 -5.70
N VAL A 106 10.44 -9.25 -4.47
CA VAL A 106 11.59 -10.14 -4.20
C VAL A 106 11.18 -11.61 -4.30
N ILE A 107 10.01 -11.97 -3.79
CA ILE A 107 9.48 -13.34 -3.89
C ILE A 107 9.30 -13.70 -5.37
N LEU A 108 8.70 -12.82 -6.17
CA LEU A 108 8.50 -13.03 -7.60
C LEU A 108 9.84 -13.13 -8.35
N LEU A 109 10.84 -12.33 -7.96
CA LEU A 109 12.20 -12.45 -8.50
C LEU A 109 12.81 -13.83 -8.23
N ASN A 110 12.64 -14.38 -7.02
CA ASN A 110 13.09 -15.72 -6.68
C ASN A 110 12.35 -16.83 -7.46
N LEU A 111 11.14 -16.55 -7.95
CA LEU A 111 10.37 -17.42 -8.85
C LEU A 111 10.73 -17.23 -10.33
N GLY A 112 11.77 -16.44 -10.63
CA GLY A 112 12.23 -16.17 -12.00
C GLY A 112 11.46 -15.06 -12.73
N ILE A 113 10.57 -14.36 -12.04
CA ILE A 113 9.81 -13.24 -12.64
C ILE A 113 10.64 -11.95 -12.52
N PRO A 114 10.96 -11.27 -13.63
CA PRO A 114 11.78 -10.07 -13.58
C PRO A 114 11.16 -8.97 -12.72
N LYS A 115 11.98 -8.31 -11.89
CA LYS A 115 11.57 -7.15 -11.07
C LYS A 115 10.89 -6.06 -11.91
N LEU A 116 11.38 -5.82 -13.13
CA LEU A 116 10.80 -4.86 -14.06
C LEU A 116 9.33 -5.15 -14.36
N LEU A 117 8.94 -6.43 -14.45
CA LEU A 117 7.54 -6.80 -14.69
C LEU A 117 6.66 -6.42 -13.51
N THR A 118 7.14 -6.62 -12.29
CA THR A 118 6.40 -6.22 -11.07
C THR A 118 6.23 -4.70 -11.00
N ILE A 119 7.29 -3.94 -11.30
CA ILE A 119 7.25 -2.48 -11.38
C ILE A 119 6.25 -2.03 -12.45
N PHE A 120 6.23 -2.69 -13.62
CA PHE A 120 5.30 -2.38 -14.71
C PHE A 120 3.84 -2.53 -14.27
N PHE A 121 3.48 -3.62 -13.58
CA PHE A 121 2.10 -3.80 -13.09
C PHE A 121 1.69 -2.71 -12.09
N PHE A 122 2.56 -2.36 -11.14
CA PHE A 122 2.29 -1.26 -10.20
C PHE A 122 2.17 0.09 -10.91
N ALA A 123 3.05 0.37 -11.88
CA ALA A 123 3.02 1.59 -12.68
C ALA A 123 1.73 1.68 -13.52
N LEU A 124 1.31 0.57 -14.13
CA LEU A 124 0.06 0.51 -14.90
C LEU A 124 -1.15 0.75 -14.00
N ALA A 125 -1.23 0.11 -12.84
CA ALA A 125 -2.31 0.34 -11.88
C ALA A 125 -2.36 1.80 -11.42
N ALA A 126 -1.21 2.39 -11.09
CA ALA A 126 -1.11 3.80 -10.73
C ALA A 126 -1.53 4.73 -11.88
N PHE A 127 -1.12 4.43 -13.11
CA PHE A 127 -1.47 5.21 -14.29
C PHE A 127 -2.98 5.18 -14.56
N LEU A 128 -3.60 4.00 -14.50
CA LEU A 128 -5.05 3.85 -14.66
C LEU A 128 -5.81 4.64 -13.58
N TYR A 129 -5.36 4.58 -12.33
CA TYR A 129 -5.96 5.37 -11.26
C TYR A 129 -5.83 6.87 -11.46
N ILE A 130 -4.64 7.35 -11.84
CA ILE A 130 -4.44 8.77 -12.15
C ILE A 130 -5.38 9.17 -13.29
N GLY A 131 -5.48 8.36 -14.35
CA GLY A 131 -6.36 8.62 -15.49
C GLY A 131 -7.84 8.72 -15.09
N LEU A 132 -8.32 7.77 -14.27
CA LEU A 132 -9.71 7.72 -13.81
C LEU A 132 -10.08 8.90 -12.90
N PHE A 133 -9.14 9.37 -12.07
CA PHE A 133 -9.41 10.35 -11.03
C PHE A 133 -8.63 11.66 -11.20
N ILE A 134 -8.13 11.97 -12.40
CA ILE A 134 -7.28 13.15 -12.64
C ILE A 134 -7.95 14.46 -12.22
N LYS A 135 -9.27 14.59 -12.42
CA LYS A 135 -10.04 15.79 -12.06
C LYS A 135 -10.09 15.96 -10.54
N GLN A 136 -10.34 14.87 -9.81
CA GLN A 136 -10.35 14.84 -8.36
C GLN A 136 -8.96 15.13 -7.80
N ILE A 137 -7.93 14.44 -8.30
CA ILE A 137 -6.53 14.63 -7.90
C ILE A 137 -6.11 16.10 -8.05
N LYS A 138 -6.40 16.74 -9.19
CA LYS A 138 -6.06 18.16 -9.42
C LYS A 138 -6.78 19.13 -8.48
N SER A 139 -7.94 18.74 -7.92
CA SER A 139 -8.69 19.55 -6.94
C SER A 139 -8.21 19.39 -5.49
N THR A 140 -7.27 18.47 -5.24
CA THR A 140 -6.65 18.23 -3.94
C THR A 140 -5.31 18.98 -3.83
N LEU A 141 -4.56 18.74 -2.74
CA LEU A 141 -3.20 19.24 -2.57
C LEU A 141 -2.20 18.49 -3.49
N TYR A 142 -2.41 18.61 -4.80
CA TYR A 142 -1.72 17.89 -5.85
C TYR A 142 -0.19 18.01 -5.81
N PRO A 143 0.42 19.17 -5.49
CA PRO A 143 1.88 19.26 -5.38
C PRO A 143 2.47 18.29 -4.36
N LEU A 144 1.76 18.03 -3.26
CA LEU A 144 2.21 17.11 -2.22
C LEU A 144 2.22 15.65 -2.72
N LEU A 145 1.19 15.26 -3.47
CA LEU A 145 1.13 13.96 -4.14
C LEU A 145 2.27 13.80 -5.15
N LEU A 146 2.54 14.84 -5.96
CA LEU A 146 3.62 14.82 -6.94
C LEU A 146 4.99 14.66 -6.29
N VAL A 147 5.26 15.37 -5.20
CA VAL A 147 6.52 15.22 -4.45
C VAL A 147 6.64 13.79 -3.92
N GLY A 148 5.57 13.25 -3.31
CA GLY A 148 5.56 11.89 -2.80
C GLY A 148 5.83 10.83 -3.87
N ILE A 149 5.14 10.90 -5.00
CA ILE A 149 5.34 9.98 -6.14
C ILE A 149 6.71 10.18 -6.77
N GLY A 150 7.16 11.42 -6.96
CA GLY A 150 8.47 11.72 -7.54
C GLY A 150 9.62 11.14 -6.73
N LEU A 151 9.58 11.30 -5.40
CA LEU A 151 10.56 10.69 -4.49
C LEU A 151 10.52 9.15 -4.53
N LEU A 152 9.33 8.56 -4.68
CA LEU A 152 9.19 7.11 -4.83
C LEU A 152 9.85 6.61 -6.12
N ILE A 153 9.63 7.33 -7.23
CA ILE A 153 10.26 7.01 -8.52
C ILE A 153 11.78 7.09 -8.40
N VAL A 154 12.31 8.15 -7.76
CA VAL A 154 13.76 8.28 -7.51
C VAL A 154 14.28 7.07 -6.76
N ALA A 155 13.62 6.66 -5.66
CA ALA A 155 14.01 5.46 -4.92
C ALA A 155 14.03 4.19 -5.78
N VAL A 156 12.99 3.97 -6.59
CA VAL A 156 12.89 2.80 -7.47
C VAL A 156 13.99 2.79 -8.53
N ILE A 157 14.35 3.96 -9.08
CA ILE A 157 15.47 4.09 -10.01
C ILE A 157 16.78 3.76 -9.31
N MET A 158 17.04 4.33 -8.12
CA MET A 158 18.28 4.08 -7.37
C MET A 158 18.45 2.59 -7.02
N ASP A 159 17.37 1.95 -6.58
CA ASP A 159 17.30 0.50 -6.31
C ASP A 159 17.54 -0.34 -7.59
N SER A 160 17.11 0.16 -8.76
CA SER A 160 17.31 -0.53 -10.04
C SER A 160 18.71 -0.35 -10.65
N LEU A 161 19.44 0.71 -10.27
CA LEU A 161 20.78 1.02 -10.81
C LEU A 161 21.89 0.13 -10.23
N GLY A 162 21.64 -0.61 -9.14
CA GLY A 162 22.61 -1.57 -8.60
C GLY A 162 23.93 -0.91 -8.16
N ILE A 163 23.86 0.23 -7.48
CA ILE A 163 25.02 0.99 -7.01
C ILE A 163 25.87 0.11 -6.08
N LYS A 164 27.15 -0.08 -6.41
CA LYS A 164 28.07 -1.01 -5.71
C LYS A 164 28.48 -0.58 -4.30
N ASN A 165 28.27 0.68 -3.92
CA ASN A 165 28.60 1.18 -2.60
C ASN A 165 27.36 1.07 -1.71
N ASP A 166 27.35 0.07 -0.82
CA ASP A 166 26.19 -0.29 0.01
C ASP A 166 25.67 0.86 0.88
N ILE A 167 26.56 1.71 1.40
CA ILE A 167 26.18 2.85 2.25
C ILE A 167 25.45 3.90 1.40
N PHE A 168 26.04 4.28 0.26
CA PHE A 168 25.44 5.25 -0.64
C PHE A 168 24.16 4.73 -1.29
N ALA A 169 24.13 3.46 -1.67
CA ALA A 169 22.95 2.79 -2.21
C ALA A 169 21.80 2.82 -1.20
N GLY A 170 22.08 2.43 0.05
CA GLY A 170 21.08 2.42 1.12
C GLY A 170 20.51 3.80 1.44
N LEU A 171 21.34 4.86 1.42
CA LEU A 171 20.88 6.23 1.66
C LEU A 171 20.09 6.80 0.48
N LEU A 172 20.57 6.62 -0.75
CA LEU A 172 19.95 7.13 -1.98
C LEU A 172 18.62 6.43 -2.29
N GLU A 173 18.45 5.18 -1.87
CA GLU A 173 17.16 4.49 -1.94
C GLU A 173 16.29 4.82 -0.73
N GLY A 174 16.84 4.71 0.48
CA GLY A 174 16.09 4.74 1.73
C GLY A 174 15.49 6.11 2.06
N LEU A 175 16.27 7.19 1.90
CA LEU A 175 15.79 8.54 2.24
C LEU A 175 14.61 8.96 1.35
N PRO A 176 14.67 8.84 0.00
CA PRO A 176 13.53 9.17 -0.83
C PRO A 176 12.29 8.31 -0.54
N LYS A 177 12.45 7.03 -0.17
CA LYS A 177 11.31 6.19 0.27
C LYS A 177 10.61 6.77 1.50
N ILE A 178 11.37 7.11 2.54
CA ILE A 178 10.78 7.67 3.78
C ILE A 178 10.06 8.97 3.49
N PHE A 179 10.72 9.92 2.82
CA PHE A 179 10.09 11.20 2.51
C PHE A 179 8.88 11.02 1.59
N SER A 180 8.94 10.09 0.63
CA SER A 180 7.79 9.71 -0.18
C SER A 180 6.61 9.26 0.69
N ALA A 181 6.83 8.31 1.60
CA ALA A 181 5.77 7.80 2.47
C ALA A 181 5.19 8.86 3.40
N VAL A 182 6.02 9.76 3.95
CA VAL A 182 5.54 10.90 4.75
C VAL A 182 4.63 11.80 3.91
N ASN A 183 5.06 12.20 2.71
CA ASN A 183 4.27 13.08 1.84
C ASN A 183 2.94 12.42 1.42
N LEU A 184 2.97 11.13 1.08
CA LEU A 184 1.76 10.37 0.73
C LEU A 184 0.83 10.19 1.93
N ALA A 185 1.35 9.91 3.12
CA ALA A 185 0.58 9.82 4.35
C ALA A 185 -0.13 11.14 4.66
N VAL A 186 0.60 12.26 4.63
CA VAL A 186 0.04 13.60 4.87
C VAL A 186 -0.98 13.96 3.79
N TYR A 187 -0.69 13.66 2.52
CA TYR A 187 -1.61 13.92 1.41
C TYR A 187 -2.94 13.20 1.60
N PHE A 188 -2.93 11.88 1.81
CA PHE A 188 -4.15 11.11 1.95
C PHE A 188 -4.87 11.40 3.26
N TRP A 189 -4.15 11.70 4.34
CA TRP A 189 -4.73 12.23 5.57
C TRP A 189 -5.55 13.49 5.30
N TYR A 190 -4.94 14.48 4.63
CA TYR A 190 -5.60 15.75 4.33
C TYR A 190 -6.81 15.57 3.40
N VAL A 191 -6.66 14.79 2.32
CA VAL A 191 -7.75 14.51 1.38
C VAL A 191 -8.94 13.86 2.08
N CYS A 192 -8.69 12.82 2.88
CA CYS A 192 -9.75 12.13 3.60
C CYS A 192 -10.42 13.03 4.65
N HIS A 193 -9.62 13.81 5.39
CA HIS A 193 -10.11 14.76 6.37
C HIS A 193 -11.00 15.84 5.73
N GLN A 194 -10.59 16.38 4.58
CA GLN A 194 -11.38 17.38 3.85
C GLN A 194 -12.71 16.81 3.34
N GLU A 195 -12.73 15.56 2.87
CA GLU A 195 -13.98 14.90 2.47
C GLU A 195 -14.95 14.71 3.65
N LEU A 196 -14.43 14.46 4.85
CA LEU A 196 -15.24 14.37 6.06
C LEU A 196 -15.74 15.76 6.52
N ILE A 197 -14.90 16.80 6.48
CA ILE A 197 -15.27 18.16 6.94
C ILE A 197 -16.18 18.88 5.97
N LYS A 198 -15.87 18.90 4.67
CA LYS A 198 -16.67 19.63 3.66
C LYS A 198 -18.14 19.22 3.66
N ARG A 199 -18.44 18.04 4.20
CA ARG A 199 -19.76 17.44 4.22
C ARG A 199 -20.20 17.08 5.64
N GLY A 200 -19.46 17.55 6.65
CA GLY A 200 -19.70 17.36 8.06
C GLY A 200 -20.69 18.35 8.68
N ASN A 201 -21.49 19.04 7.87
CA ASN A 201 -22.83 19.44 8.29
C ASN A 201 -23.68 18.17 8.44
N PHE A 202 -23.35 17.38 9.45
CA PHE A 202 -24.13 16.25 9.94
C PHE A 202 -25.31 16.82 10.73
N ASN A 203 -26.20 17.55 10.05
CA ASN A 203 -27.52 17.88 10.58
C ASN A 203 -28.50 16.76 10.20
#